data_AF-A0A8H3HWS4-F1
#
_entry.id   AF-A0A8H3HWS4-F1
#
_cell.length_a   1.000
_cell.length_b   1.000
_cell.length_c   1.000
_cell.angle_alpha   90.00
_cell.angle_beta   90.00
_cell.angle_gamma   90.00
#
_symmetry.space_group_name_H-M   'P 1'
#
loop_
_entity.id
_entity.type
_entity.pdbx_description
1 polymer ?
#
loop_
_entity_poly.entity_id
_entity_poly.type
_entity_poly.pdbx_seq_one_letter_code
_entity_poly.pdbx_strand_id
1 'polypeptide(L)'
;MRFSLALIALPVALVAAAPAGKRCTGTISSLNDVSAAQKCTTINIKGFTVPAGKTFALSCLSGTTVNLLGDVKFGVANWAGPLFSISGTNVKFNGNGHTFDGQGASYWDGQGGNGGVTKPHPMMKIKISGTYSNVKVLNSPAHVYSISNPAKLVMSKLTIDNSAGDKANSKSGGKAAGHNTDGFDVSTTDLTIEDSNIHNQDDCIAINKGSNIIFQRNTCTGGHGISIGSVSTGATVKNVQILNNKIVNNDQALRIKTKADATNAAVTNIVFNGNTATGTNKYGVIVDQGYPTTLGKAGNNVAMSGISFGTNNIAVTSSAQRVAVNCGSKCTGTWDWSGLKVTGGKAGKIYNYKNIKAGSY
;
A
#
# COMPACT_ATOMS: atom_id res chain seq x y z
N MET A 1 49.21 35.01 -36.41
CA MET A 1 48.13 34.71 -35.43
C MET A 1 48.77 34.16 -34.18
N ARG A 2 48.73 34.90 -33.06
CA ARG A 2 49.21 34.43 -31.75
C ARG A 2 48.03 33.76 -31.04
N PHE A 3 48.08 32.45 -30.84
CA PHE A 3 47.07 31.71 -30.08
C PHE A 3 47.42 31.79 -28.59
N SER A 4 46.61 32.52 -27.82
CA SER A 4 46.64 32.52 -26.36
C SER A 4 45.96 31.24 -25.84
N LEU A 5 46.68 30.45 -25.06
CA LEU A 5 46.14 29.29 -24.34
C LEU A 5 45.39 29.82 -23.09
N ALA A 6 44.06 29.76 -23.10
CA ALA A 6 43.25 30.04 -21.93
C ALA A 6 43.19 28.80 -21.03
N LEU A 7 43.73 28.90 -19.82
CA LEU A 7 43.66 27.87 -18.79
C LEU A 7 42.23 27.88 -18.20
N ILE A 8 41.44 26.84 -18.49
CA ILE A 8 40.11 26.64 -17.89
C ILE A 8 40.29 26.01 -16.52
N ALA A 9 40.06 26.78 -15.45
CA ALA A 9 40.00 26.26 -14.09
C ALA A 9 38.67 25.53 -13.87
N LEU A 10 38.73 24.19 -13.69
CA LEU A 10 37.59 23.39 -13.28
C LEU A 10 37.31 23.60 -11.78
N PRO A 11 36.06 23.89 -11.38
CA PRO A 11 35.71 23.98 -9.96
C PRO A 11 35.73 22.59 -9.33
N VAL A 12 36.61 22.41 -8.34
CA VAL A 12 36.62 21.22 -7.47
C VAL A 12 35.37 21.27 -6.61
N ALA A 13 34.37 20.44 -6.93
CA ALA A 13 33.23 20.23 -6.06
C ALA A 13 33.71 19.49 -4.79
N LEU A 14 33.81 20.20 -3.67
CA LEU A 14 33.94 19.56 -2.36
C LEU A 14 32.66 18.77 -2.08
N VAL A 15 32.72 17.46 -2.28
CA VAL A 15 31.73 16.53 -1.74
C VAL A 15 31.94 16.51 -0.23
N ALA A 16 31.13 17.26 0.51
CA ALA A 16 31.09 17.16 1.96
C ALA A 16 30.69 15.72 2.33
N ALA A 17 31.65 14.94 2.82
CA ALA A 17 31.38 13.62 3.36
C ALA A 17 30.43 13.78 4.55
N ALA A 18 29.21 13.24 4.41
CA ALA A 18 28.29 13.14 5.55
C ALA A 18 29.02 12.41 6.69
N PRO A 19 28.90 12.87 7.95
CA PRO A 19 29.56 12.22 9.07
C PRO A 19 29.14 10.76 9.11
N ALA A 20 30.10 9.86 8.90
CA ALA A 20 29.86 8.43 8.98
C ALA A 20 29.37 8.11 10.39
N GLY A 21 28.16 7.54 10.48
CA GLY A 21 27.55 7.15 11.75
C GLY A 21 28.49 6.33 12.62
N LYS A 22 28.39 6.48 13.95
CA LYS A 22 29.21 5.68 14.86
C LYS A 22 28.88 4.19 14.64
N ARG A 23 29.90 3.38 14.39
CA ARG A 23 29.78 1.91 14.42
C ARG A 23 29.53 1.50 15.86
N CYS A 24 28.26 1.37 16.21
CA CYS A 24 27.78 0.94 17.53
C CYS A 24 26.43 0.25 17.39
N THR A 25 25.98 -0.35 18.50
CA THR A 25 24.65 -0.95 18.62
C THR A 25 23.85 -0.16 19.65
N GLY A 26 22.77 0.48 19.19
CA GLY A 26 21.75 1.07 20.05
C GLY A 26 20.72 0.02 20.45
N THR A 27 20.28 0.02 21.70
CA THR A 27 19.18 -0.83 22.18
C THR A 27 18.01 0.04 22.60
N ILE A 28 16.80 -0.33 22.19
CA ILE A 28 15.56 0.36 22.56
C ILE A 28 14.70 -0.61 23.37
N SER A 29 14.41 -0.25 24.61
CA SER A 29 13.45 -0.92 25.51
C SER A 29 12.34 0.01 25.99
N SER A 30 12.43 1.30 25.65
CA SER A 30 11.44 2.33 25.91
C SER A 30 11.65 3.49 24.94
N LEU A 31 10.70 4.44 24.88
CA LEU A 31 10.86 5.64 24.07
C LEU A 31 12.05 6.52 24.49
N ASN A 32 12.51 6.43 25.74
CA ASN A 32 13.64 7.23 26.23
C ASN A 32 14.97 6.82 25.57
N ASP A 33 15.08 5.57 25.14
CA ASP A 33 16.30 5.01 24.54
C ASP A 33 16.52 5.44 23.09
N VAL A 34 15.46 5.93 22.43
CA VAL A 34 15.42 6.24 20.99
C VAL A 34 16.47 7.27 20.60
N SER A 35 16.65 8.33 21.39
CA SER A 35 17.60 9.43 21.12
C SER A 35 19.06 8.95 21.09
N ALA A 36 19.41 8.00 21.94
CA ALA A 36 20.73 7.41 22.00
C ALA A 36 20.92 6.35 20.90
N ALA A 37 19.92 5.47 20.72
CA ALA A 37 20.01 4.35 19.80
C ALA A 37 20.14 4.79 18.33
N GLN A 38 19.43 5.85 17.92
CA GLN A 38 19.44 6.32 16.53
C GLN A 38 20.78 6.95 16.08
N LYS A 39 21.73 7.15 17.01
CA LYS A 39 23.12 7.57 16.69
C LYS A 39 24.00 6.40 16.25
N CYS A 40 23.48 5.16 16.32
CA CYS A 40 24.17 3.94 15.95
C CYS A 40 23.74 3.41 14.59
N THR A 41 24.65 2.68 13.94
CA THR A 41 24.42 2.00 12.65
C THR A 41 23.76 0.63 12.80
N THR A 42 23.65 0.10 14.03
CA THR A 42 22.77 -1.01 14.37
C THR A 42 21.81 -0.59 15.48
N ILE A 43 20.52 -0.88 15.31
CA ILE A 43 19.48 -0.59 16.30
C ILE A 43 18.73 -1.90 16.60
N ASN A 44 18.70 -2.28 17.86
CA ASN A 44 17.97 -3.45 18.36
C ASN A 44 16.77 -2.98 19.19
N ILE A 45 15.57 -3.31 18.75
CA ILE A 45 14.31 -2.95 19.41
C ILE A 45 13.84 -4.16 20.22
N LYS A 46 13.92 -4.10 21.54
CA LYS A 46 13.35 -5.12 22.44
C LYS A 46 11.82 -5.00 22.46
N GLY A 47 11.16 -5.97 23.07
CA GLY A 47 9.73 -5.86 23.33
C GLY A 47 9.44 -4.81 24.40
N PHE A 48 8.46 -3.92 24.15
CA PHE A 48 8.00 -2.92 25.12
C PHE A 48 6.63 -2.37 24.75
N THR A 49 6.00 -1.67 25.69
CA THR A 49 4.76 -0.93 25.44
C THR A 49 5.06 0.54 25.18
N VAL A 50 4.63 1.06 24.04
CA VAL A 50 4.63 2.48 23.73
C VAL A 50 3.48 3.15 24.51
N PRO A 51 3.74 4.21 25.29
CA PRO A 51 2.68 4.89 26.04
C PRO A 51 1.54 5.40 25.14
N ALA A 52 0.33 5.45 25.70
CA ALA A 52 -0.86 5.89 24.97
C ALA A 52 -0.68 7.30 24.38
N GLY A 53 -1.14 7.49 23.14
CA GLY A 53 -1.07 8.80 22.45
C GLY A 53 0.34 9.25 22.07
N LYS A 54 1.33 8.36 22.05
CA LYS A 54 2.71 8.66 21.64
C LYS A 54 3.10 7.91 20.37
N THR A 55 3.90 8.55 19.53
CA THR A 55 4.54 7.91 18.38
C THR A 55 5.88 7.30 18.80
N PHE A 56 6.14 6.07 18.39
CA PHE A 56 7.49 5.51 18.35
C PHE A 56 8.15 5.90 17.02
N ALA A 57 9.05 6.89 17.05
CA ALA A 57 9.67 7.47 15.86
C ALA A 57 11.17 7.16 15.78
N LEU A 58 11.65 6.72 14.62
CA LEU A 58 13.06 6.47 14.33
C LEU A 58 13.55 7.33 13.15
N SER A 59 14.67 8.00 13.34
CA SER A 59 15.42 8.68 12.28
C SER A 59 16.78 8.01 12.13
N CYS A 60 16.87 7.08 11.18
CA CYS A 60 18.03 6.23 11.00
C CYS A 60 19.11 6.93 10.18
N LEU A 61 20.37 6.70 10.55
CA LEU A 61 21.52 7.03 9.72
C LEU A 61 21.50 6.19 8.44
N SER A 62 22.14 6.69 7.38
CA SER A 62 22.26 5.91 6.13
C SER A 62 22.97 4.57 6.37
N GLY A 63 22.44 3.49 5.81
CA GLY A 63 23.03 2.15 5.97
C GLY A 63 22.67 1.42 7.27
N THR A 64 21.82 2.02 8.13
CA THR A 64 21.48 1.44 9.44
C THR A 64 20.77 0.10 9.28
N THR A 65 21.17 -0.89 10.09
CA THR A 65 20.41 -2.13 10.30
C THR A 65 19.55 -2.01 11.55
N VAL A 66 18.25 -2.26 11.42
CA VAL A 66 17.29 -2.26 12.53
C VAL A 66 16.74 -3.68 12.69
N ASN A 67 16.83 -4.22 13.91
CA ASN A 67 16.31 -5.54 14.25
C ASN A 67 15.23 -5.39 15.32
N LEU A 68 14.07 -5.98 15.08
CA LEU A 68 13.09 -6.22 16.12
C LEU A 68 13.47 -7.52 16.86
N LEU A 69 13.53 -7.47 18.19
CA LEU A 69 13.92 -8.56 19.08
C LEU A 69 12.82 -8.90 20.10
N GLY A 70 11.66 -8.27 19.97
CA GLY A 70 10.49 -8.52 20.80
C GLY A 70 9.31 -7.70 20.31
N ASP A 71 8.11 -8.04 20.78
CA ASP A 71 6.89 -7.42 20.32
C ASP A 71 6.70 -6.02 20.90
N VAL A 72 6.22 -5.09 20.07
CA VAL A 72 5.92 -3.71 20.45
C VAL A 72 4.41 -3.54 20.50
N LYS A 73 3.89 -3.16 21.66
CA LYS A 73 2.47 -2.91 21.87
C LYS A 73 2.21 -1.42 22.01
N PHE A 74 1.16 -0.90 21.40
CA PHE A 74 0.77 0.52 21.54
C PHE A 74 -0.34 0.71 22.57
N GLY A 75 -0.15 1.65 23.49
CA GLY A 75 -1.19 2.08 24.42
C GLY A 75 -2.36 2.75 23.70
N VAL A 76 -3.56 2.58 24.23
CA VAL A 76 -4.81 3.02 23.58
C VAL A 76 -5.08 4.51 23.85
N ALA A 77 -5.24 5.29 22.79
CA ALA A 77 -5.71 6.68 22.83
C ALA A 77 -6.42 7.04 21.53
N ASN A 78 -7.41 7.94 21.58
CA ASN A 78 -8.05 8.48 20.38
C ASN A 78 -7.28 9.73 19.90
N TRP A 79 -6.52 9.59 18.82
CA TRP A 79 -5.68 10.65 18.25
C TRP A 79 -5.34 10.31 16.80
N ALA A 80 -4.71 11.23 16.07
CA ALA A 80 -4.46 11.07 14.64
C ALA A 80 -3.40 10.00 14.29
N GLY A 81 -2.45 9.71 15.18
CA GLY A 81 -1.28 8.89 14.86
C GLY A 81 -0.20 9.67 14.06
N PRO A 82 0.79 8.98 13.44
CA PRO A 82 0.95 7.53 13.36
C PRO A 82 1.43 6.91 14.68
N LEU A 83 1.27 5.59 14.81
CA LEU A 83 1.79 4.83 15.97
C LEU A 83 3.31 4.64 15.86
N PHE A 84 3.79 4.16 14.71
CA PHE A 84 5.20 4.00 14.41
C PHE A 84 5.60 4.85 13.21
N SER A 85 6.78 5.48 13.26
CA SER A 85 7.40 6.08 12.08
C SER A 85 8.88 5.79 11.98
N ILE A 86 9.36 5.55 10.76
CA ILE A 86 10.79 5.35 10.49
C ILE A 86 11.20 6.11 9.23
N SER A 87 12.37 6.73 9.26
CA SER A 87 12.98 7.43 8.14
C SER A 87 14.47 7.13 8.01
N GLY A 88 15.02 7.25 6.80
CA GLY A 88 16.44 6.99 6.54
C GLY A 88 16.69 6.51 5.11
N THR A 89 17.95 6.40 4.73
CA THR A 89 18.38 5.89 3.41
C THR A 89 19.15 4.60 3.57
N ASN A 90 18.99 3.66 2.62
CA ASN A 90 19.67 2.37 2.65
C ASN A 90 19.51 1.63 4.01
N VAL A 91 18.33 1.68 4.60
CA VAL A 91 18.03 1.02 5.87
C VAL A 91 17.69 -0.45 5.62
N LYS A 92 18.21 -1.34 6.46
CA LYS A 92 17.80 -2.74 6.52
C LYS A 92 16.96 -2.96 7.77
N PHE A 93 15.65 -2.99 7.63
CA PHE A 93 14.74 -3.30 8.73
C PHE A 93 14.35 -4.79 8.70
N ASN A 94 14.66 -5.50 9.77
CA ASN A 94 14.32 -6.90 9.96
C ASN A 94 13.43 -7.05 11.20
N GLY A 95 12.18 -7.43 10.98
CA GLY A 95 11.22 -7.67 12.04
C GLY A 95 11.43 -8.99 12.79
N ASN A 96 12.26 -9.91 12.28
CA ASN A 96 12.48 -11.24 12.89
C ASN A 96 11.20 -12.02 13.25
N GLY A 97 10.07 -11.73 12.59
CA GLY A 97 8.77 -12.35 12.87
C GLY A 97 8.02 -11.75 14.06
N HIS A 98 8.57 -10.72 14.70
CA HIS A 98 7.94 -10.02 15.82
C HIS A 98 6.82 -9.07 15.38
N THR A 99 6.00 -8.71 16.36
CA THR A 99 4.72 -8.05 16.17
C THR A 99 4.74 -6.59 16.62
N PHE A 100 4.13 -5.72 15.82
CA PHE A 100 3.58 -4.45 16.27
C PHE A 100 2.07 -4.62 16.50
N ASP A 101 1.61 -4.50 17.74
CA ASP A 101 0.19 -4.64 18.12
C ASP A 101 -0.46 -3.27 18.32
N GLY A 102 -1.37 -2.92 17.39
CA GLY A 102 -2.07 -1.64 17.34
C GLY A 102 -3.32 -1.58 18.22
N GLN A 103 -3.72 -2.69 18.85
CA GLN A 103 -4.90 -2.76 19.74
C GLN A 103 -6.22 -2.33 19.08
N GLY A 104 -6.38 -2.62 17.78
CA GLY A 104 -7.48 -2.19 16.91
C GLY A 104 -8.89 -2.42 17.48
N ALA A 105 -9.10 -3.55 18.16
CA ALA A 105 -10.39 -3.89 18.78
C ALA A 105 -10.89 -2.86 19.81
N SER A 106 -10.00 -2.06 20.40
CA SER A 106 -10.39 -0.97 21.30
C SER A 106 -11.02 0.23 20.57
N TYR A 107 -10.79 0.36 19.26
CA TYR A 107 -11.24 1.47 18.42
C TYR A 107 -12.40 1.11 17.49
N TRP A 108 -12.42 -0.14 17.02
CA TRP A 108 -13.30 -0.59 15.96
C TRP A 108 -14.80 -0.46 16.31
N ASP A 109 -15.49 0.26 15.45
CA ASP A 109 -16.91 0.64 15.55
C ASP A 109 -17.64 0.48 14.21
N GLY A 110 -17.06 -0.24 13.25
CA GLY A 110 -17.58 -0.44 11.90
C GLY A 110 -17.57 0.80 11.01
N GLN A 111 -17.03 1.94 11.47
CA GLN A 111 -17.02 3.20 10.73
C GLN A 111 -15.63 3.60 10.22
N GLY A 112 -14.57 3.00 10.75
CA GLY A 112 -13.19 3.24 10.27
C GLY A 112 -12.82 4.72 10.40
N GLY A 113 -12.31 5.30 9.31
CA GLY A 113 -12.01 6.74 9.21
C GLY A 113 -13.21 7.61 8.78
N ASN A 114 -14.36 7.00 8.48
CA ASN A 114 -15.55 7.72 7.98
C ASN A 114 -16.44 8.29 9.09
N GLY A 115 -16.16 7.98 10.35
CA GLY A 115 -16.94 8.42 11.50
C GLY A 115 -16.55 7.73 12.81
N GLY A 116 -17.37 7.93 13.84
CA GLY A 116 -17.18 7.35 15.17
C GLY A 116 -16.02 7.97 15.94
N VAL A 117 -15.25 7.15 16.66
CA VAL A 117 -14.08 7.63 17.42
C VAL A 117 -12.89 7.89 16.49
N THR A 118 -12.05 8.88 16.82
CA THR A 118 -10.76 9.08 16.15
C THR A 118 -9.86 7.87 16.35
N LYS A 119 -9.41 7.26 15.25
CA LYS A 119 -8.54 6.08 15.24
C LYS A 119 -7.17 6.50 14.71
N PRO A 120 -6.05 6.19 15.39
CA PRO A 120 -4.75 6.59 14.88
C PRO A 120 -4.40 5.86 13.59
N HIS A 121 -4.12 6.61 12.52
CA HIS A 121 -3.80 6.08 11.21
C HIS A 121 -2.88 7.04 10.41
N PRO A 122 -1.98 6.53 9.56
CA PRO A 122 -1.62 5.12 9.42
C PRO A 122 -0.95 4.58 10.70
N MET A 123 -1.02 3.27 10.94
CA MET A 123 -0.29 2.66 12.05
C MET A 123 1.23 2.77 11.84
N MET A 124 1.70 2.46 10.64
CA MET A 124 3.11 2.36 10.26
C MET A 124 3.43 3.39 9.16
N LYS A 125 4.23 4.41 9.48
CA LYS A 125 4.69 5.41 8.51
C LYS A 125 6.12 5.10 8.06
N ILE A 126 6.27 4.62 6.83
CA ILE A 126 7.54 4.11 6.29
C ILE A 126 8.13 5.11 5.30
N LYS A 127 9.24 5.74 5.69
CA LYS A 127 9.99 6.72 4.89
C LYS A 127 11.45 6.32 4.73
N ILE A 128 11.69 5.04 4.45
CA ILE A 128 13.03 4.49 4.23
C ILE A 128 13.23 4.02 2.80
N SER A 129 14.48 4.02 2.32
CA SER A 129 14.91 3.17 1.20
C SER A 129 15.70 1.96 1.72
N GLY A 130 15.90 0.94 0.90
CA GLY A 130 16.57 -0.30 1.28
C GLY A 130 15.59 -1.47 1.40
N THR A 131 15.57 -2.14 2.56
CA THR A 131 14.74 -3.33 2.79
C THR A 131 13.94 -3.24 4.09
N TYR A 132 12.72 -3.76 4.07
CA TYR A 132 11.83 -3.86 5.22
C TYR A 132 11.17 -5.24 5.21
N SER A 133 11.50 -6.09 6.17
CA SER A 133 11.13 -7.50 6.06
C SER A 133 10.71 -8.16 7.35
N ASN A 134 9.91 -9.22 7.24
CA ASN A 134 9.58 -10.13 8.34
C ASN A 134 8.91 -9.46 9.55
N VAL A 135 8.02 -8.49 9.31
CA VAL A 135 7.27 -7.78 10.35
C VAL A 135 5.83 -8.27 10.36
N LYS A 136 5.30 -8.54 11.56
CA LYS A 136 3.86 -8.71 11.78
C LYS A 136 3.26 -7.41 12.29
N VAL A 137 2.17 -6.96 11.69
CA VAL A 137 1.27 -5.94 12.25
C VAL A 137 -0.03 -6.64 12.64
N LEU A 138 -0.42 -6.47 13.89
CA LEU A 138 -1.62 -7.05 14.46
C LEU A 138 -2.60 -5.95 14.85
N ASN A 139 -3.86 -6.11 14.44
CA ASN A 139 -4.98 -5.27 14.85
C ASN A 139 -4.68 -3.77 14.72
N SER A 140 -4.48 -3.27 13.51
CA SER A 140 -4.35 -1.83 13.28
C SER A 140 -5.68 -1.10 13.55
N PRO A 141 -5.66 0.10 14.16
CA PRO A 141 -6.89 0.86 14.42
C PRO A 141 -7.67 1.24 13.15
N ALA A 142 -6.96 1.53 12.06
CA ALA A 142 -7.47 1.69 10.70
C ALA A 142 -6.31 1.34 9.72
N HIS A 143 -5.99 2.19 8.75
CA HIS A 143 -4.95 1.98 7.73
C HIS A 143 -3.60 1.54 8.34
N VAL A 144 -2.94 0.55 7.74
CA VAL A 144 -1.73 -0.08 8.28
C VAL A 144 -0.48 0.65 7.83
N TYR A 145 -0.02 0.47 6.59
CA TYR A 145 1.22 1.06 6.08
C TYR A 145 0.94 2.28 5.21
N SER A 146 1.56 3.42 5.53
CA SER A 146 1.72 4.54 4.59
C SER A 146 3.16 4.60 4.13
N ILE A 147 3.37 4.52 2.81
CA ILE A 147 4.69 4.35 2.21
C ILE A 147 5.08 5.57 1.37
N SER A 148 6.25 6.13 1.68
CA SER A 148 6.84 7.25 0.94
C SER A 148 8.37 7.14 0.96
N ASN A 149 8.92 6.14 0.26
CA ASN A 149 10.35 5.88 0.25
C ASN A 149 11.13 6.96 -0.55
N PRO A 150 12.32 7.39 -0.08
CA PRO A 150 13.16 8.39 -0.75
C PRO A 150 13.98 7.83 -1.92
N ALA A 151 14.12 6.50 -2.00
CA ALA A 151 14.76 5.75 -3.09
C ALA A 151 14.23 4.30 -3.03
N LYS A 152 14.69 3.41 -3.91
CA LYS A 152 14.20 2.03 -4.02
C LYS A 152 13.98 1.34 -2.67
N LEU A 153 12.79 0.78 -2.48
CA LEU A 153 12.42 0.01 -1.28
C LEU A 153 11.86 -1.36 -1.67
N VAL A 154 12.33 -2.40 -0.99
CA VAL A 154 11.73 -3.74 -1.02
C VAL A 154 11.12 -4.06 0.34
N MET A 155 9.82 -4.31 0.35
CA MET A 155 9.07 -4.76 1.51
C MET A 155 8.69 -6.23 1.32
N SER A 156 9.12 -7.12 2.20
CA SER A 156 8.93 -8.57 1.98
C SER A 156 8.58 -9.37 3.22
N LYS A 157 7.82 -10.45 3.03
CA LYS A 157 7.46 -11.38 4.12
C LYS A 157 6.73 -10.69 5.27
N LEU A 158 5.85 -9.75 4.94
CA LEU A 158 5.06 -9.01 5.93
C LEU A 158 3.77 -9.78 6.24
N THR A 159 3.30 -9.66 7.48
CA THR A 159 1.99 -10.16 7.89
C THR A 159 1.16 -9.01 8.42
N ILE A 160 -0.01 -8.78 7.83
CA ILE A 160 -1.04 -7.89 8.36
C ILE A 160 -2.20 -8.76 8.80
N ASP A 161 -2.44 -8.78 10.10
CA ASP A 161 -3.49 -9.58 10.72
C ASP A 161 -4.50 -8.66 11.41
N ASN A 162 -5.54 -8.30 10.66
CA ASN A 162 -6.70 -7.59 11.17
C ASN A 162 -7.92 -8.51 11.19
N SER A 163 -7.74 -9.84 11.17
CA SER A 163 -8.84 -10.82 11.08
C SER A 163 -9.87 -10.70 12.20
N ALA A 164 -9.47 -10.22 13.38
CA ALA A 164 -10.38 -9.92 14.48
C ALA A 164 -11.42 -8.83 14.12
N GLY A 165 -11.12 -7.98 13.15
CA GLY A 165 -12.00 -6.93 12.64
C GLY A 165 -13.16 -7.44 11.78
N ASP A 166 -13.12 -8.69 11.30
CA ASP A 166 -14.19 -9.26 10.47
C ASP A 166 -15.50 -9.44 11.25
N LYS A 167 -15.39 -9.79 12.54
CA LYS A 167 -16.55 -10.02 13.39
C LYS A 167 -17.19 -8.69 13.77
N ALA A 168 -18.52 -8.66 13.75
CA ALA A 168 -19.27 -7.56 14.33
C ALA A 168 -19.03 -7.46 15.84
N ASN A 169 -19.21 -6.26 16.38
CA ASN A 169 -19.22 -6.01 17.82
C ASN A 169 -20.41 -5.12 18.20
N SER A 170 -20.55 -4.80 19.49
CA SER A 170 -21.65 -3.97 19.99
C SER A 170 -21.69 -2.54 19.44
N LYS A 171 -20.61 -2.07 18.80
CA LYS A 171 -20.48 -0.71 18.24
C LYS A 171 -20.66 -0.68 16.71
N SER A 172 -20.58 -1.81 16.02
CA SER A 172 -20.51 -1.87 14.55
C SER A 172 -21.86 -2.08 13.84
N GLY A 173 -22.97 -2.12 14.60
CA GLY A 173 -24.31 -2.25 14.02
C GLY A 173 -24.50 -3.50 13.16
N GLY A 174 -23.89 -4.62 13.55
CA GLY A 174 -23.97 -5.90 12.84
C GLY A 174 -23.02 -6.02 11.63
N LYS A 175 -22.27 -4.98 11.28
CA LYS A 175 -21.23 -5.01 10.24
C LYS A 175 -19.90 -5.49 10.84
N ALA A 176 -18.92 -5.83 10.00
CA ALA A 176 -17.54 -6.01 10.43
C ALA A 176 -17.09 -4.84 11.32
N ALA A 177 -16.42 -5.11 12.43
CA ALA A 177 -15.99 -4.08 13.35
C ALA A 177 -14.83 -3.24 12.77
N GLY A 178 -13.89 -3.90 12.10
CA GLY A 178 -12.80 -3.25 11.38
C GLY A 178 -13.29 -2.61 10.08
N HIS A 179 -12.81 -1.41 9.78
CA HIS A 179 -13.12 -0.69 8.54
C HIS A 179 -11.99 0.29 8.22
N ASN A 180 -11.72 0.54 6.94
CA ASN A 180 -10.54 1.29 6.45
C ASN A 180 -9.22 0.75 7.04
N THR A 181 -9.10 -0.57 7.09
CA THR A 181 -7.90 -1.27 7.58
C THR A 181 -6.96 -1.62 6.41
N ASP A 182 -6.80 -0.68 5.48
CA ASP A 182 -5.98 -0.80 4.27
C ASP A 182 -4.58 -1.35 4.59
N GLY A 183 -4.13 -2.33 3.82
CA GLY A 183 -2.84 -2.98 4.04
C GLY A 183 -1.69 -2.03 3.71
N PHE A 184 -1.66 -1.53 2.48
CA PHE A 184 -0.61 -0.64 1.98
C PHE A 184 -1.19 0.55 1.22
N ASP A 185 -1.06 1.75 1.77
CA ASP A 185 -1.32 3.01 1.08
C ASP A 185 -0.02 3.55 0.46
N VAL A 186 -0.01 3.62 -0.87
CA VAL A 186 1.22 3.86 -1.65
C VAL A 186 1.13 5.16 -2.42
N SER A 187 2.06 6.06 -2.10
CA SER A 187 2.29 7.32 -2.82
C SER A 187 3.79 7.53 -3.03
N THR A 188 4.41 6.71 -3.89
CA THR A 188 5.87 6.65 -4.01
C THR A 188 6.34 6.01 -5.33
N THR A 189 7.65 5.98 -5.55
CA THR A 189 8.28 5.42 -6.75
C THR A 189 9.31 4.36 -6.38
N ASP A 190 9.51 3.38 -7.26
CA ASP A 190 10.50 2.29 -7.12
C ASP A 190 10.27 1.43 -5.87
N LEU A 191 9.06 0.87 -5.76
CA LEU A 191 8.63 0.03 -4.64
C LEU A 191 8.39 -1.40 -5.12
N THR A 192 8.86 -2.37 -4.34
CA THR A 192 8.44 -3.78 -4.48
C THR A 192 7.87 -4.24 -3.15
N ILE A 193 6.65 -4.78 -3.16
CA ILE A 193 6.04 -5.48 -2.04
C ILE A 193 5.82 -6.93 -2.44
N GLU A 194 6.39 -7.86 -1.69
CA GLU A 194 6.37 -9.28 -2.05
C GLU A 194 6.23 -10.27 -0.91
N ASP A 195 5.78 -11.47 -1.25
CA ASP A 195 5.74 -12.64 -0.36
C ASP A 195 5.02 -12.38 0.97
N SER A 196 4.01 -11.50 0.97
CA SER A 196 3.34 -11.02 2.17
C SER A 196 1.91 -11.57 2.31
N ASN A 197 1.41 -11.65 3.54
CA ASN A 197 0.04 -12.06 3.86
C ASN A 197 -0.73 -10.90 4.48
N ILE A 198 -1.90 -10.61 3.92
CA ILE A 198 -2.75 -9.49 4.31
C ILE A 198 -4.15 -10.03 4.56
N HIS A 199 -4.64 -9.91 5.79
CA HIS A 199 -6.04 -10.13 6.16
C HIS A 199 -6.59 -8.84 6.75
N ASN A 200 -7.54 -8.21 6.06
CA ASN A 200 -8.14 -6.95 6.46
C ASN A 200 -9.58 -6.78 5.95
N GLN A 201 -10.13 -5.56 6.08
CA GLN A 201 -11.50 -5.19 5.73
C GLN A 201 -11.57 -4.05 4.70
N ASP A 202 -10.44 -3.67 4.10
CA ASP A 202 -10.37 -2.69 3.01
C ASP A 202 -9.30 -3.10 2.00
N ASP A 203 -8.74 -2.18 1.21
CA ASP A 203 -7.77 -2.52 0.18
C ASP A 203 -6.57 -3.30 0.73
N CYS A 204 -6.20 -4.39 0.06
CA CYS A 204 -4.94 -5.08 0.35
C CYS A 204 -3.77 -4.15 0.06
N ILE A 205 -3.87 -3.39 -1.03
CA ILE A 205 -3.01 -2.27 -1.40
C ILE A 205 -3.83 -1.24 -2.18
N ALA A 206 -3.60 0.04 -1.89
CA ALA A 206 -4.14 1.19 -2.60
C ALA A 206 -2.99 2.03 -3.16
N ILE A 207 -2.76 1.93 -4.48
CA ILE A 207 -1.71 2.72 -5.17
C ILE A 207 -2.29 4.06 -5.61
N ASN A 208 -2.16 5.09 -4.77
CA ASN A 208 -2.80 6.38 -5.00
C ASN A 208 -2.00 7.29 -5.95
N LYS A 209 -0.66 7.16 -5.96
CA LYS A 209 0.26 7.96 -6.77
C LYS A 209 1.62 7.26 -6.91
N GLY A 210 2.30 7.49 -8.02
CA GLY A 210 3.72 7.18 -8.20
C GLY A 210 4.00 6.21 -9.35
N SER A 211 5.21 5.65 -9.41
CA SER A 211 5.62 4.83 -10.55
C SER A 211 6.57 3.69 -10.23
N ASN A 212 6.68 2.73 -11.16
CA ASN A 212 7.60 1.58 -11.04
C ASN A 212 7.32 0.79 -9.75
N ILE A 213 6.07 0.36 -9.59
CA ILE A 213 5.63 -0.37 -8.39
C ILE A 213 5.35 -1.82 -8.78
N ILE A 214 5.88 -2.76 -8.01
CA ILE A 214 5.64 -4.19 -8.17
C ILE A 214 4.98 -4.72 -6.90
N PHE A 215 3.80 -5.32 -7.04
CA PHE A 215 3.10 -6.02 -5.97
C PHE A 215 2.96 -7.49 -6.36
N GLN A 216 3.75 -8.37 -5.76
CA GLN A 216 3.88 -9.74 -6.24
C GLN A 216 3.89 -10.85 -5.19
N ARG A 217 3.33 -12.02 -5.54
CA ARG A 217 3.32 -13.22 -4.68
C ARG A 217 2.73 -12.98 -3.29
N ASN A 218 1.80 -12.02 -3.18
CA ASN A 218 1.12 -11.72 -1.93
C ASN A 218 -0.20 -12.49 -1.83
N THR A 219 -0.67 -12.71 -0.59
CA THR A 219 -2.01 -13.22 -0.31
C THR A 219 -2.86 -12.13 0.32
N CYS A 220 -4.01 -11.82 -0.28
CA CYS A 220 -4.97 -10.83 0.20
C CYS A 220 -6.28 -11.54 0.59
N THR A 221 -6.76 -11.33 1.82
CA THR A 221 -7.94 -12.02 2.37
C THR A 221 -8.93 -11.04 3.01
N GLY A 222 -10.22 -11.22 2.75
CA GLY A 222 -11.32 -10.52 3.42
C GLY A 222 -11.63 -9.10 2.94
N GLY A 223 -10.61 -8.36 2.47
CA GLY A 223 -10.71 -6.93 2.17
C GLY A 223 -11.37 -6.55 0.83
N HIS A 224 -10.89 -5.46 0.22
CA HIS A 224 -11.43 -4.88 -1.03
C HIS A 224 -10.58 -5.17 -2.28
N GLY A 225 -9.63 -6.10 -2.19
CA GLY A 225 -8.78 -6.53 -3.29
C GLY A 225 -7.52 -5.67 -3.48
N ILE A 226 -6.93 -5.79 -4.66
CA ILE A 226 -5.75 -5.02 -5.06
C ILE A 226 -6.21 -3.82 -5.88
N SER A 227 -5.93 -2.61 -5.39
CA SER A 227 -6.44 -1.37 -5.96
C SER A 227 -5.35 -0.44 -6.48
N ILE A 228 -5.55 0.05 -7.70
CA ILE A 228 -4.96 1.30 -8.17
C ILE A 228 -5.95 2.42 -7.85
N GLY A 229 -5.52 3.38 -7.03
CA GLY A 229 -6.31 4.52 -6.59
C GLY A 229 -6.90 4.39 -5.17
N SER A 230 -7.81 5.27 -4.75
CA SER A 230 -8.49 6.26 -5.60
C SER A 230 -7.52 7.33 -6.10
N VAL A 231 -7.35 7.40 -7.42
CA VAL A 231 -6.53 8.44 -8.05
C VAL A 231 -7.26 9.77 -7.94
N SER A 232 -6.57 10.76 -7.38
CA SER A 232 -7.09 12.11 -7.13
C SER A 232 -6.49 13.13 -8.10
N THR A 233 -6.98 14.37 -8.05
CA THR A 233 -6.43 15.47 -8.84
C THR A 233 -4.90 15.58 -8.69
N GLY A 234 -4.19 15.74 -9.80
CA GLY A 234 -2.73 15.88 -9.83
C GLY A 234 -1.94 14.59 -9.58
N ALA A 235 -2.60 13.43 -9.43
CA ALA A 235 -1.94 12.16 -9.20
C ALA A 235 -1.70 11.40 -10.52
N THR A 236 -0.47 10.90 -10.68
CA THR A 236 -0.10 9.98 -11.77
C THR A 236 0.28 8.64 -11.17
N VAL A 237 -0.31 7.56 -11.67
CA VAL A 237 0.12 6.18 -11.43
C VAL A 237 0.63 5.60 -12.74
N LYS A 238 1.88 5.13 -12.75
CA LYS A 238 2.53 4.67 -13.99
C LYS A 238 3.42 3.44 -13.78
N ASN A 239 3.44 2.52 -14.75
CA ASN A 239 4.34 1.35 -14.74
C ASN A 239 4.15 0.52 -13.47
N VAL A 240 2.96 -0.03 -13.28
CA VAL A 240 2.63 -0.89 -12.14
C VAL A 240 2.47 -2.33 -12.61
N GLN A 241 3.05 -3.25 -11.85
CA GLN A 241 2.95 -4.69 -12.09
C GLN A 241 2.34 -5.39 -10.88
N ILE A 242 1.21 -6.06 -11.10
CA ILE A 242 0.49 -6.84 -10.10
C ILE A 242 0.62 -8.32 -10.49
N LEU A 243 1.52 -9.04 -9.82
CA LEU A 243 2.04 -10.33 -10.31
C LEU A 243 1.82 -11.48 -9.35
N ASN A 244 1.21 -12.58 -9.81
CA ASN A 244 1.16 -13.85 -9.08
C ASN A 244 0.56 -13.75 -7.67
N ASN A 245 -0.40 -12.85 -7.45
CA ASN A 245 -1.05 -12.69 -6.15
C ASN A 245 -2.22 -13.70 -6.00
N LYS A 246 -2.49 -14.09 -4.76
CA LYS A 246 -3.64 -14.90 -4.38
C LYS A 246 -4.65 -14.03 -3.64
N ILE A 247 -5.89 -13.97 -4.12
CA ILE A 247 -6.94 -13.12 -3.56
C ILE A 247 -8.10 -14.01 -3.11
N VAL A 248 -8.50 -13.90 -1.85
CA VAL A 248 -9.47 -14.82 -1.24
C VAL A 248 -10.55 -14.03 -0.51
N ASN A 249 -11.82 -14.26 -0.84
CA ASN A 249 -12.96 -13.68 -0.13
C ASN A 249 -12.91 -12.14 -0.02
N ASN A 250 -12.36 -11.46 -1.03
CA ASN A 250 -12.38 -10.00 -1.09
C ASN A 250 -13.63 -9.52 -1.84
N ASP A 251 -14.04 -8.28 -1.59
CA ASP A 251 -15.12 -7.65 -2.34
C ASP A 251 -14.81 -7.58 -3.82
N GLN A 252 -13.62 -7.09 -4.17
CA GLN A 252 -13.11 -7.08 -5.54
C GLN A 252 -11.86 -7.95 -5.60
N ALA A 253 -11.52 -8.50 -6.76
CA ALA A 253 -10.18 -9.06 -6.92
C ALA A 253 -9.20 -7.96 -7.34
N LEU A 254 -9.40 -7.39 -8.54
CA LEU A 254 -8.51 -6.40 -9.14
C LEU A 254 -9.29 -5.12 -9.46
N ARG A 255 -8.79 -3.97 -9.01
CA ARG A 255 -9.51 -2.70 -9.11
C ARG A 255 -8.63 -1.56 -9.61
N ILE A 256 -9.18 -0.73 -10.49
CA ILE A 256 -8.69 0.62 -10.77
C ILE A 256 -9.84 1.58 -10.46
N LYS A 257 -9.62 2.53 -9.54
CA LYS A 257 -10.62 3.52 -9.14
C LYS A 257 -10.04 4.94 -9.26
N THR A 258 -10.71 5.81 -9.99
CA THR A 258 -10.31 7.23 -10.11
C THR A 258 -11.48 8.12 -9.70
N LYS A 259 -11.22 9.18 -8.93
CA LYS A 259 -12.30 10.08 -8.50
C LYS A 259 -12.93 10.75 -9.72
N ALA A 260 -14.25 10.84 -9.75
CA ALA A 260 -15.01 11.41 -10.87
C ALA A 260 -14.69 12.90 -11.11
N ASP A 261 -14.32 13.61 -10.05
CA ASP A 261 -13.93 15.02 -10.06
C ASP A 261 -12.41 15.24 -10.26
N ALA A 262 -11.61 14.17 -10.34
CA ALA A 262 -10.16 14.30 -10.47
C ALA A 262 -9.76 14.91 -11.81
N THR A 263 -8.86 15.89 -11.76
CA THR A 263 -8.28 16.54 -12.94
C THR A 263 -6.75 16.42 -12.94
N ASN A 264 -6.11 16.65 -14.10
CA ASN A 264 -4.64 16.60 -14.21
C ASN A 264 -4.02 15.31 -13.64
N ALA A 265 -4.69 14.18 -13.86
CA ALA A 265 -4.33 12.89 -13.30
C ALA A 265 -4.24 11.82 -14.39
N ALA A 266 -3.47 10.77 -14.13
CA ALA A 266 -3.26 9.70 -15.10
C ALA A 266 -3.04 8.33 -14.46
N VAL A 267 -3.49 7.27 -15.14
CA VAL A 267 -3.21 5.87 -14.84
C VAL A 267 -2.72 5.20 -16.13
N THR A 268 -1.44 4.84 -16.18
CA THR A 268 -0.81 4.35 -17.42
C THR A 268 0.05 3.12 -17.18
N ASN A 269 0.06 2.19 -18.14
CA ASN A 269 0.92 1.00 -18.11
C ASN A 269 0.76 0.18 -16.83
N ILE A 270 -0.42 -0.42 -16.67
CA ILE A 270 -0.75 -1.29 -15.55
C ILE A 270 -0.85 -2.72 -16.08
N VAL A 271 -0.04 -3.61 -15.55
CA VAL A 271 0.01 -5.02 -15.94
C VAL A 271 -0.48 -5.90 -14.79
N PHE A 272 -1.51 -6.69 -15.05
CA PHE A 272 -1.96 -7.75 -14.15
C PHE A 272 -1.59 -9.10 -14.76
N ASN A 273 -0.79 -9.92 -14.07
CA ASN A 273 -0.40 -11.23 -14.60
C ASN A 273 -0.25 -12.28 -13.51
N GLY A 274 -0.69 -13.50 -13.77
CA GLY A 274 -0.59 -14.65 -12.87
C GLY A 274 -1.49 -14.59 -11.63
N ASN A 275 -2.38 -13.60 -11.51
CA ASN A 275 -3.20 -13.46 -10.31
C ASN A 275 -4.33 -14.48 -10.28
N THR A 276 -4.60 -15.02 -9.10
CA THR A 276 -5.73 -15.93 -8.84
C THR A 276 -6.66 -15.33 -7.82
N ALA A 277 -7.97 -15.52 -8.01
CA ALA A 277 -8.95 -15.08 -7.04
C ALA A 277 -10.09 -16.09 -6.86
N THR A 278 -10.56 -16.21 -5.62
CA THR A 278 -11.69 -17.06 -5.25
C THR A 278 -12.57 -16.34 -4.23
N GLY A 279 -13.88 -16.62 -4.26
CA GLY A 279 -14.82 -16.05 -3.30
C GLY A 279 -15.01 -14.54 -3.46
N THR A 280 -14.79 -13.98 -4.65
CA THR A 280 -14.95 -12.53 -4.86
C THR A 280 -16.42 -12.12 -4.79
N ASN A 281 -16.77 -11.15 -3.94
CA ASN A 281 -18.16 -10.88 -3.55
C ASN A 281 -18.90 -9.88 -4.45
N LYS A 282 -18.20 -8.94 -5.11
CA LYS A 282 -18.82 -7.84 -5.87
C LYS A 282 -18.36 -7.80 -7.34
N TYR A 283 -17.07 -7.67 -7.60
CA TYR A 283 -16.52 -7.57 -8.95
C TYR A 283 -15.20 -8.35 -9.07
N GLY A 284 -15.11 -9.28 -10.02
CA GLY A 284 -13.84 -9.91 -10.35
C GLY A 284 -12.80 -8.87 -10.76
N VAL A 285 -13.11 -8.09 -11.79
CA VAL A 285 -12.35 -6.90 -12.18
C VAL A 285 -13.27 -5.69 -12.26
N ILE A 286 -12.84 -4.57 -11.70
CA ILE A 286 -13.53 -3.28 -11.85
C ILE A 286 -12.56 -2.15 -12.21
N VAL A 287 -12.83 -1.48 -13.33
CA VAL A 287 -12.14 -0.25 -13.74
C VAL A 287 -13.17 0.87 -13.75
N ASP A 288 -13.07 1.81 -12.81
CA ASP A 288 -14.14 2.78 -12.57
C ASP A 288 -13.61 4.21 -12.40
N GLN A 289 -14.03 5.10 -13.30
CA GLN A 289 -13.79 6.54 -13.21
C GLN A 289 -14.93 7.32 -12.53
N GLY A 290 -15.90 6.64 -11.91
CA GLY A 290 -17.05 7.23 -11.22
C GLY A 290 -16.90 7.36 -9.69
N TYR A 291 -15.76 6.97 -9.11
CA TYR A 291 -15.53 6.96 -7.66
C TYR A 291 -15.75 8.36 -7.03
N PRO A 292 -16.31 8.50 -5.81
CA PRO A 292 -16.60 7.47 -4.81
C PRO A 292 -17.84 6.62 -5.06
N THR A 293 -18.75 7.07 -5.92
CA THR A 293 -19.93 6.28 -6.28
C THR A 293 -19.51 5.15 -7.21
N THR A 294 -19.49 3.92 -6.71
CA THR A 294 -19.09 2.76 -7.53
C THR A 294 -20.00 2.65 -8.75
N LEU A 295 -19.39 2.82 -9.93
CA LEU A 295 -20.02 2.92 -11.25
C LEU A 295 -21.03 4.07 -11.40
N GLY A 296 -20.84 5.17 -10.68
CA GLY A 296 -21.51 6.44 -10.92
C GLY A 296 -21.14 7.06 -12.28
N LYS A 297 -21.51 8.33 -12.50
CA LYS A 297 -21.13 9.05 -13.73
C LYS A 297 -19.59 9.13 -13.82
N ALA A 298 -19.02 8.58 -14.88
CA ALA A 298 -17.58 8.64 -15.11
C ALA A 298 -17.07 10.09 -15.23
N GLY A 299 -15.93 10.36 -14.58
CA GLY A 299 -15.14 11.55 -14.82
C GLY A 299 -14.41 11.48 -16.16
N ASN A 300 -14.24 12.63 -16.83
CA ASN A 300 -13.61 12.73 -18.15
C ASN A 300 -12.17 13.26 -18.10
N ASN A 301 -11.58 13.39 -16.91
CA ASN A 301 -10.36 14.18 -16.71
C ASN A 301 -9.14 13.39 -16.20
N VAL A 302 -9.29 12.09 -15.95
CA VAL A 302 -8.17 11.19 -15.66
C VAL A 302 -7.82 10.42 -16.93
N ALA A 303 -6.60 10.63 -17.44
CA ALA A 303 -6.12 9.90 -18.61
C ALA A 303 -5.83 8.44 -18.24
N MET A 304 -6.33 7.49 -19.03
CA MET A 304 -6.13 6.06 -18.75
C MET A 304 -5.73 5.30 -20.00
N SER A 305 -4.61 4.59 -19.96
CA SER A 305 -4.12 3.80 -21.10
C SER A 305 -3.19 2.67 -20.68
N GLY A 306 -3.02 1.68 -21.55
CA GLY A 306 -2.08 0.57 -21.32
C GLY A 306 -2.45 -0.30 -20.12
N ILE A 307 -3.73 -0.65 -19.98
CA ILE A 307 -4.19 -1.61 -18.95
C ILE A 307 -4.22 -2.99 -19.59
N SER A 308 -3.38 -3.91 -19.14
CA SER A 308 -3.27 -5.25 -19.73
C SER A 308 -3.38 -6.37 -18.70
N PHE A 309 -3.93 -7.49 -19.16
CA PHE A 309 -4.02 -8.73 -18.40
C PHE A 309 -3.31 -9.85 -19.18
N GLY A 310 -2.21 -10.34 -18.59
CA GLY A 310 -1.69 -11.66 -18.91
C GLY A 310 -2.60 -12.74 -18.32
N THR A 311 -2.07 -13.93 -18.02
CA THR A 311 -2.86 -15.05 -17.50
C THR A 311 -3.39 -14.76 -16.10
N ASN A 312 -4.68 -14.49 -15.95
CA ASN A 312 -5.34 -14.31 -14.64
C ASN A 312 -6.55 -15.23 -14.56
N ASN A 313 -6.75 -15.88 -13.40
CA ASN A 313 -7.85 -16.81 -13.20
C ASN A 313 -8.66 -16.42 -11.94
N ILE A 314 -9.85 -15.86 -12.18
CA ILE A 314 -10.70 -15.28 -11.14
C ILE A 314 -12.03 -16.04 -11.11
N ALA A 315 -12.42 -16.50 -9.93
CA ALA A 315 -13.73 -17.09 -9.68
C ALA A 315 -14.52 -16.20 -8.72
N VAL A 316 -15.64 -15.67 -9.21
CA VAL A 316 -16.53 -14.78 -8.44
C VAL A 316 -17.73 -15.56 -7.88
N THR A 317 -18.31 -15.06 -6.80
CA THR A 317 -19.53 -15.63 -6.20
C THR A 317 -20.74 -15.43 -7.11
N SER A 318 -21.83 -16.18 -6.89
CA SER A 318 -23.02 -16.19 -7.75
C SER A 318 -23.72 -14.83 -7.87
N SER A 319 -23.62 -13.96 -6.86
CA SER A 319 -24.18 -12.61 -6.86
C SER A 319 -23.26 -11.56 -7.47
N ALA A 320 -21.96 -11.84 -7.60
CA ALA A 320 -20.95 -10.91 -8.09
C ALA A 320 -21.02 -10.72 -9.61
N GLN A 321 -20.46 -9.61 -10.08
CA GLN A 321 -20.20 -9.38 -11.49
C GLN A 321 -18.78 -9.80 -11.85
N ARG A 322 -18.60 -10.36 -13.04
CA ARG A 322 -17.28 -10.80 -13.50
C ARG A 322 -16.37 -9.61 -13.82
N VAL A 323 -16.82 -8.72 -14.69
CA VAL A 323 -16.06 -7.56 -15.16
C VAL A 323 -16.97 -6.35 -15.29
N ALA A 324 -16.55 -5.23 -14.70
CA ALA A 324 -17.16 -3.92 -14.94
C ALA A 324 -16.12 -2.88 -15.36
N VAL A 325 -16.45 -2.08 -16.38
CA VAL A 325 -15.60 -0.99 -16.86
C VAL A 325 -16.47 0.25 -17.01
N ASN A 326 -16.05 1.37 -16.43
CA ASN A 326 -16.71 2.66 -16.51
C ASN A 326 -15.67 3.73 -16.82
N CYS A 327 -15.52 4.00 -18.12
CA CYS A 327 -14.54 4.93 -18.65
C CYS A 327 -15.18 6.26 -19.04
N GLY A 328 -14.45 7.34 -18.84
CA GLY A 328 -14.68 8.63 -19.46
C GLY A 328 -13.96 8.76 -20.80
N SER A 329 -14.05 9.94 -21.40
CA SER A 329 -13.52 10.21 -22.74
C SER A 329 -11.99 10.14 -22.88
N LYS A 330 -11.24 10.11 -21.77
CA LYS A 330 -9.77 10.04 -21.76
C LYS A 330 -9.21 8.63 -21.53
N CYS A 331 -10.05 7.60 -21.57
CA CYS A 331 -9.57 6.22 -21.76
C CYS A 331 -9.13 6.04 -23.22
N THR A 332 -7.88 5.66 -23.46
CA THR A 332 -7.30 5.57 -24.82
C THR A 332 -6.51 4.28 -25.04
N GLY A 333 -6.11 4.08 -26.29
CA GLY A 333 -5.35 2.91 -26.72
C GLY A 333 -6.23 1.67 -26.85
N THR A 334 -5.54 0.53 -26.87
CA THR A 334 -6.14 -0.81 -26.86
C THR A 334 -5.67 -1.53 -25.60
N TRP A 335 -6.60 -2.12 -24.88
CA TRP A 335 -6.31 -2.91 -23.69
C TRP A 335 -6.33 -4.40 -24.05
N ASP A 336 -5.21 -5.08 -23.86
CA ASP A 336 -5.10 -6.52 -24.12
C ASP A 336 -5.48 -7.30 -22.88
N TRP A 337 -6.67 -7.91 -22.92
CA TRP A 337 -7.23 -8.71 -21.84
C TRP A 337 -7.32 -10.19 -22.22
N SER A 338 -6.57 -10.61 -23.25
CA SER A 338 -6.60 -11.98 -23.78
C SER A 338 -6.31 -13.06 -22.73
N GLY A 339 -5.47 -12.76 -21.73
CA GLY A 339 -5.16 -13.69 -20.65
C GLY A 339 -6.13 -13.64 -19.46
N LEU A 340 -7.12 -12.74 -19.46
CA LEU A 340 -8.09 -12.63 -18.37
C LEU A 340 -9.18 -13.69 -18.49
N LYS A 341 -9.29 -14.57 -17.49
CA LYS A 341 -10.39 -15.49 -17.29
C LYS A 341 -11.11 -15.16 -15.98
N VAL A 342 -12.39 -14.82 -16.08
CA VAL A 342 -13.30 -14.64 -14.94
C VAL A 342 -14.49 -15.57 -15.08
N THR A 343 -14.82 -16.32 -14.03
CA THR A 343 -15.89 -17.32 -14.04
C THR A 343 -16.82 -17.14 -12.84
N GLY A 344 -18.01 -17.77 -12.91
CA GLY A 344 -19.06 -17.60 -11.91
C GLY A 344 -19.86 -16.30 -12.09
N GLY A 345 -20.71 -16.00 -11.12
CA GLY A 345 -21.51 -14.78 -11.07
C GLY A 345 -22.25 -14.43 -12.35
N LYS A 346 -22.43 -13.12 -12.55
CA LYS A 346 -23.13 -12.53 -13.69
C LYS A 346 -22.15 -11.77 -14.57
N ALA A 347 -22.49 -11.60 -15.85
CA ALA A 347 -21.80 -10.63 -16.68
C ALA A 347 -21.95 -9.23 -16.05
N GLY A 348 -20.87 -8.45 -16.02
CA GLY A 348 -20.96 -7.05 -15.64
C GLY A 348 -21.17 -6.16 -16.87
N LYS A 349 -20.93 -4.86 -16.73
CA LYS A 349 -21.17 -3.86 -17.78
C LYS A 349 -19.89 -3.12 -18.15
N ILE A 350 -19.70 -2.93 -19.45
CA ILE A 350 -18.63 -2.10 -20.02
C ILE A 350 -19.29 -0.84 -20.58
N TYR A 351 -19.06 0.29 -19.93
CA TYR A 351 -19.54 1.60 -20.31
C TYR A 351 -18.43 2.37 -21.05
N ASN A 352 -18.79 2.94 -22.19
CA ASN A 352 -18.05 3.99 -22.89
C ASN A 352 -16.60 3.65 -23.31
N TYR A 353 -16.22 2.38 -23.34
CA TYR A 353 -14.92 1.95 -23.85
C TYR A 353 -15.03 0.65 -24.63
N LYS A 354 -14.70 0.70 -25.92
CA LYS A 354 -14.88 -0.41 -26.86
C LYS A 354 -13.57 -1.12 -27.23
N ASN A 355 -12.43 -0.57 -26.84
CA ASN A 355 -11.10 -1.02 -27.28
C ASN A 355 -10.45 -2.00 -26.30
N ILE A 356 -11.24 -2.94 -25.77
CA ILE A 356 -10.74 -4.08 -24.97
C ILE A 356 -10.70 -5.30 -25.89
N LYS A 357 -9.53 -5.93 -25.98
CA LYS A 357 -9.32 -7.12 -26.81
C LYS A 357 -9.46 -8.38 -25.98
N ALA A 358 -10.29 -9.31 -26.49
CA ALA A 358 -10.37 -10.70 -26.04
C ALA A 358 -10.60 -10.86 -24.52
N GLY A 359 -10.35 -12.08 -24.02
CA GLY A 359 -10.64 -12.49 -22.65
C GLY A 359 -11.95 -13.29 -22.55
N SER A 360 -12.13 -13.96 -21.42
CA SER A 360 -13.32 -14.77 -21.12
C SER A 360 -13.87 -14.36 -19.76
N TYR A 361 -14.98 -13.61 -19.75
CA TYR A 361 -15.53 -13.00 -18.54
C TYR A 361 -16.99 -12.53 -18.68
#